data_AF-A0A397JJ22-F1
#
_entry.id   AF-A0A397JJ22-F1
#
_cell.length_a   1.000
_cell.length_b   1.000
_cell.length_c   1.000
_cell.angle_alpha   90.00
_cell.angle_beta   90.00
_cell.angle_gamma   90.00
#
_symmetry.space_group_name_H-M   'P 1'
#
loop_
_entity.id
_entity.type
_entity.pdbx_description
1 polymer ?
#
loop_
_entity_poly.entity_id
_entity_poly.type
_entity_poly.pdbx_seq_one_letter_code
_entity_poly.pdbx_strand_id
1 'polypeptide(L)'
;MLTFGGENRDPMEWLEEFNRSAKINQYTSEYKLQVVARYLQGARFELSMKIQKVNKTVEQYANDVKKLIRRIDGDNRSSEDEKIWQFLKGLRKDIAYQARPLILSQENSSLEVAIRIVKQFEENAQTYPEVTVGRDQDRNREDVIERIVQKALAPIVKKLQRITERDERPTHTFYRRPNYNNDIRRQNI
;
A
#
# COMPACT_ATOMS: atom_id res chain seq x y z
N MET A 1 3.18 -13.23 27.39
CA MET A 1 3.97 -14.02 26.42
C MET A 1 5.26 -13.24 26.15
N LEU A 2 6.40 -13.71 26.66
CA LEU A 2 7.70 -13.02 26.58
C LEU A 2 8.41 -13.45 25.28
N THR A 3 8.52 -12.52 24.33
CA THR A 3 9.21 -12.72 23.05
C THR A 3 10.64 -12.20 23.14
N PHE A 4 11.63 -13.02 22.77
CA PHE A 4 13.00 -12.56 22.54
C PHE A 4 13.07 -11.85 21.18
N GLY A 5 13.69 -10.68 21.16
CA GLY A 5 13.87 -9.84 19.97
C GLY A 5 13.03 -8.56 19.95
N GLY A 6 12.60 -8.08 21.12
CA GLY A 6 12.40 -6.64 21.34
C GLY A 6 13.60 -6.12 22.14
N GLU A 7 14.42 -5.29 21.49
CA GLU A 7 15.39 -4.33 22.05
C GLU A 7 16.37 -4.85 23.12
N ASN A 8 17.65 -4.97 22.74
CA ASN A 8 18.82 -4.84 23.60
C ASN A 8 18.79 -5.58 24.96
N ARG A 9 18.29 -6.81 24.99
CA ARG A 9 18.30 -7.65 26.20
C ARG A 9 19.60 -8.45 26.27
N ASP A 10 20.29 -8.41 27.41
CA ASP A 10 21.52 -9.19 27.62
C ASP A 10 21.21 -10.69 27.39
N PRO A 11 21.96 -11.38 26.50
CA PRO A 11 21.76 -12.81 26.26
C PRO A 11 21.84 -13.66 27.53
N MET A 12 22.65 -13.26 28.50
CA MET A 12 22.79 -13.95 29.78
C MET A 12 21.55 -13.76 30.65
N GLU A 13 21.03 -12.53 30.74
CA GLU A 13 19.80 -12.22 31.46
C GLU A 13 18.59 -12.98 30.87
N TRP A 14 18.50 -13.03 29.54
CA TRP A 14 17.47 -13.83 28.87
C TRP A 14 17.58 -15.33 29.17
N LEU A 15 18.81 -15.87 29.13
CA LEU A 15 19.05 -17.28 29.41
C LEU A 15 18.70 -17.63 30.86
N GLU A 16 19.00 -16.75 31.81
CA GLU A 16 18.63 -16.90 33.21
C GLU A 16 17.10 -16.88 33.39
N GLU A 17 16.40 -15.93 32.77
CA GLU A 17 14.94 -15.83 32.85
C GLU A 17 14.24 -17.02 32.18
N PHE A 18 14.76 -17.49 31.04
CA PHE A 18 14.30 -18.70 30.39
C PHE A 18 14.48 -19.92 31.30
N ASN A 19 15.68 -20.10 31.89
CA ASN A 19 15.96 -21.22 32.78
C ASN A 19 15.09 -21.19 34.05
N ARG A 20 14.87 -20.01 34.62
CA ARG A 20 13.96 -19.81 35.76
C ARG A 20 12.54 -20.22 35.40
N SER A 21 12.03 -19.74 34.27
CA SER A 21 10.69 -20.06 33.77
C SER A 21 10.53 -21.55 33.46
N ALA A 22 11.54 -22.15 32.83
CA ALA A 22 11.53 -23.57 32.48
C ALA A 22 11.58 -24.46 33.74
N LYS A 23 12.24 -24.02 34.81
CA LYS A 23 12.22 -24.69 36.12
C LYS A 23 10.84 -24.62 36.77
N ILE A 24 10.21 -23.44 36.78
CA ILE A 24 8.86 -23.23 37.34
C ILE A 24 7.83 -24.11 36.61
N ASN A 25 7.93 -24.19 35.28
CA ASN A 25 7.02 -24.97 34.45
C ASN A 25 7.47 -26.43 34.23
N GLN A 26 8.49 -26.89 34.96
CA GLN A 26 8.99 -28.27 34.94
C GLN A 26 9.32 -28.81 33.52
N TYR A 27 9.91 -27.98 32.67
CA TYR A 27 10.29 -28.41 31.33
C TYR A 27 11.39 -29.47 31.38
N THR A 28 11.21 -30.56 30.62
CA THR A 28 12.26 -31.54 30.36
C THR A 28 13.39 -30.92 29.54
N SER A 29 14.57 -31.52 29.57
CA SER A 29 15.72 -31.08 28.76
C SER A 29 15.38 -31.05 27.26
N GLU A 30 14.66 -32.06 26.76
CA GLU A 30 14.21 -32.12 25.36
C GLU A 30 13.26 -30.96 25.03
N TYR A 31 12.31 -30.67 25.92
CA TYR A 31 11.34 -29.60 25.69
C TYR A 31 12.00 -28.22 25.78
N LYS A 32 12.96 -28.03 26.69
CA LYS A 32 13.80 -26.82 26.74
C LYS A 32 14.51 -26.59 25.41
N LEU A 33 15.14 -27.62 24.84
CA LEU A 33 15.82 -27.53 23.54
C LEU A 33 14.87 -27.14 22.40
N GLN A 34 13.66 -27.72 22.36
CA GLN A 34 12.66 -27.35 21.34
C GLN A 34 12.22 -25.88 21.47
N VAL A 35 12.02 -25.41 22.70
CA VAL A 35 11.59 -24.04 22.95
C VAL A 35 12.74 -23.04 22.66
N VAL A 36 13.96 -23.33 23.10
CA VAL A 36 15.16 -22.54 22.78
C VAL A 36 15.40 -22.50 21.29
N ALA A 37 15.30 -23.63 20.58
CA ALA A 37 15.45 -23.67 19.13
C ALA A 37 14.43 -22.76 18.43
N ARG A 38 13.18 -22.69 18.91
CA ARG A 38 12.16 -21.75 18.40
C ARG A 38 12.50 -20.29 18.74
N TYR A 39 13.03 -20.03 19.93
CA TYR A 39 13.52 -18.69 20.31
C TYR A 39 14.73 -18.25 19.46
N LEU A 40 15.65 -19.17 19.14
CA LEU A 40 16.84 -18.94 18.32
C LEU A 40 16.52 -18.87 16.82
N GLN A 41 15.50 -19.60 16.35
CA GLN A 41 14.96 -19.49 14.99
C GLN A 41 14.30 -18.12 14.74
N GLY A 42 13.75 -17.50 15.80
CA GLY A 42 13.52 -16.06 15.92
C GLY A 42 12.76 -15.39 14.77
N ALA A 43 13.08 -14.11 14.55
CA ALA A 43 12.43 -13.29 13.52
C ALA A 43 12.62 -13.84 12.10
N ARG A 44 13.70 -14.58 11.82
CA ARG A 44 13.96 -15.25 10.52
C ARG A 44 12.91 -16.31 10.22
N PHE A 45 12.60 -17.16 11.20
CA PHE A 45 11.56 -18.16 11.04
C PHE A 45 10.17 -17.52 10.94
N GLU A 46 9.88 -16.52 11.78
CA GLU A 46 8.64 -15.73 11.69
C GLU A 46 8.45 -15.11 10.30
N LEU A 47 9.51 -14.54 9.72
CA LEU A 47 9.50 -13.99 8.36
C LEU A 47 9.28 -15.07 7.31
N SER A 48 9.91 -16.24 7.48
CA SER A 48 9.78 -17.34 6.53
C SER A 48 8.36 -17.88 6.41
N MET A 49 7.62 -17.89 7.53
CA MET A 49 6.24 -18.37 7.64
C MET A 49 5.21 -17.25 7.46
N LYS A 50 5.65 -16.01 7.21
CA LYS A 50 4.73 -14.88 7.15
C LYS A 50 3.87 -14.94 5.89
N ILE A 51 2.56 -14.99 6.08
CA ILE A 51 1.56 -15.00 5.00
C ILE A 51 0.52 -13.90 5.30
N GLN A 52 0.13 -13.16 4.26
CA GLN A 52 -0.95 -12.18 4.33
C GLN A 52 -2.29 -12.91 4.52
N LYS A 53 -2.95 -12.64 5.65
CA LYS A 53 -4.29 -13.17 5.93
C LYS A 53 -5.34 -12.47 5.06
N VAL A 54 -6.45 -13.14 4.77
CA VAL A 54 -7.55 -12.62 3.93
C VAL A 54 -8.11 -11.28 4.44
N ASN A 55 -8.18 -11.11 5.76
CA ASN A 55 -8.68 -9.89 6.41
C ASN A 55 -7.60 -8.83 6.68
N LYS A 56 -6.39 -9.01 6.13
CA LYS A 56 -5.26 -8.12 6.36
C LYS A 56 -4.92 -7.38 5.07
N THR A 57 -4.87 -6.05 5.15
CA THR A 57 -4.50 -5.23 3.99
C THR A 57 -3.03 -5.43 3.60
N VAL A 58 -2.68 -5.11 2.36
CA VAL A 58 -1.29 -5.15 1.87
C VAL A 58 -0.40 -4.28 2.75
N GLU A 59 -0.85 -3.07 3.11
CA GLU A 59 -0.11 -2.14 3.97
C GLU A 59 0.22 -2.77 5.33
N GLN A 60 -0.78 -3.35 6.00
CA GLN A 60 -0.57 -3.97 7.30
C GLN A 60 0.36 -5.18 7.21
N TYR A 61 0.25 -5.98 6.15
CA TYR A 61 1.15 -7.12 5.92
C TYR A 61 2.58 -6.67 5.62
N ALA A 62 2.76 -5.68 4.75
CA ALA A 62 4.05 -5.09 4.43
C ALA A 62 4.73 -4.51 5.68
N ASN A 63 3.97 -3.87 6.58
CA ASN A 63 4.51 -3.35 7.84
C ASN A 63 5.00 -4.46 8.77
N ASP A 64 4.31 -5.60 8.84
CA ASP A 64 4.82 -6.75 9.59
C ASP A 64 6.13 -7.30 8.99
N VAL A 65 6.18 -7.43 7.67
CA VAL A 65 7.38 -7.91 6.95
C VAL A 65 8.56 -6.98 7.18
N LYS A 66 8.37 -5.66 7.03
CA LYS A 66 9.40 -4.65 7.31
C LYS A 66 9.92 -4.72 8.74
N LYS A 67 9.03 -4.90 9.73
CA LYS A 67 9.42 -5.07 11.13
C LYS A 67 10.28 -6.32 11.33
N LEU A 68 9.92 -7.43 10.70
CA LEU A 68 10.67 -8.67 10.79
C LEU A 68 12.04 -8.56 10.10
N ILE A 69 12.11 -7.98 8.90
CA ILE A 69 13.37 -7.71 8.20
C ILE A 69 14.28 -6.84 9.07
N ARG A 70 13.77 -5.74 9.65
CA ARG A 70 14.56 -4.85 10.52
C ARG A 70 15.05 -5.54 11.79
N ARG A 71 14.29 -6.49 12.35
CA ARG A 71 14.73 -7.30 13.50
C ARG A 71 15.84 -8.28 13.15
N ILE A 72 15.86 -8.77 11.90
CA ILE A 72 16.87 -9.72 11.40
C ILE A 72 18.15 -8.98 10.98
N ASP A 73 17.97 -7.82 10.35
CA ASP A 73 19.00 -7.07 9.65
C ASP A 73 18.88 -5.59 10.01
N GLY A 74 19.31 -5.27 11.24
CA GLY A 74 19.27 -3.90 11.77
C GLY A 74 20.17 -2.93 10.99
N ASP A 75 21.22 -3.46 10.36
CA ASP A 75 22.18 -2.70 9.55
C ASP A 75 21.77 -2.60 8.07
N ASN A 76 20.60 -3.14 7.70
CA ASN A 76 20.04 -3.07 6.36
C ASN A 76 20.97 -3.58 5.24
N ARG A 77 21.70 -4.67 5.50
CA ARG A 77 22.65 -5.30 4.58
C ARG A 77 21.99 -6.21 3.52
N SER A 78 20.74 -6.61 3.74
CA SER A 78 19.98 -7.47 2.83
C SER A 78 19.70 -6.72 1.53
N SER A 79 19.81 -7.43 0.40
CA SER A 79 19.52 -6.83 -0.91
C SER A 79 18.03 -6.50 -1.06
N GLU A 80 17.71 -5.54 -1.92
CA GLU A 80 16.32 -5.22 -2.24
C GLU A 80 15.59 -6.43 -2.85
N ASP A 81 16.26 -7.22 -3.69
CA ASP A 81 15.70 -8.45 -4.26
C ASP A 81 15.30 -9.46 -3.18
N GLU A 82 16.13 -9.63 -2.14
CA GLU A 82 15.80 -10.51 -1.03
C GLU A 82 14.57 -9.98 -0.29
N LYS A 83 14.52 -8.68 0.02
CA LYS A 83 13.38 -8.06 0.70
C LYS A 83 12.09 -8.20 -0.11
N ILE A 84 12.17 -7.97 -1.42
CA ILE A 84 11.05 -8.12 -2.36
C ILE A 84 10.59 -9.59 -2.38
N TRP A 85 11.51 -10.55 -2.46
CA TRP A 85 11.17 -11.98 -2.43
C TRP A 85 10.47 -12.37 -1.11
N GLN A 86 11.00 -11.92 0.03
CA GLN A 86 10.42 -12.18 1.35
C GLN A 86 9.00 -11.61 1.46
N PHE A 87 8.75 -10.43 0.88
CA PHE A 87 7.42 -9.83 0.83
C PHE A 87 6.47 -10.60 -0.09
N LEU A 88 6.89 -10.91 -1.32
CA LEU A 88 6.04 -11.50 -2.36
C LEU A 88 5.67 -12.96 -2.13
N LYS A 89 6.47 -13.74 -1.40
CA LYS A 89 6.18 -15.16 -1.17
C LYS A 89 4.96 -15.40 -0.27
N GLY A 90 4.71 -14.49 0.67
CA GLY A 90 3.58 -14.58 1.60
C GLY A 90 2.38 -13.74 1.18
N LEU A 91 2.48 -12.97 0.09
CA LEU A 91 1.41 -12.13 -0.41
C LEU A 91 0.20 -12.96 -0.87
N ARG A 92 -1.03 -12.44 -0.70
CA ARG A 92 -2.22 -13.14 -1.21
C ARG A 92 -2.12 -13.36 -2.71
N LYS A 93 -2.50 -14.56 -3.15
CA LYS A 93 -2.26 -15.04 -4.52
C LYS A 93 -2.99 -14.23 -5.59
N ASP A 94 -4.24 -13.85 -5.32
CA ASP A 94 -5.06 -12.99 -6.19
C ASP A 94 -4.34 -11.70 -6.59
N ILE A 95 -3.67 -11.05 -5.63
CA ILE A 95 -2.91 -9.83 -5.88
C ILE A 95 -1.51 -10.16 -6.44
N ALA A 96 -0.84 -11.16 -5.88
CA ALA A 96 0.52 -11.53 -6.24
C ALA A 96 0.65 -11.93 -7.72
N TYR A 97 -0.33 -12.67 -8.26
CA TYR A 97 -0.32 -13.08 -9.67
C TYR A 97 -0.34 -11.88 -10.62
N GLN A 98 -1.08 -10.82 -10.29
CA GLN A 98 -1.18 -9.64 -11.14
C GLN A 98 0.02 -8.70 -10.98
N ALA A 99 0.53 -8.54 -9.76
CA ALA A 99 1.60 -7.60 -9.46
C ALA A 99 3.01 -8.10 -9.81
N ARG A 100 3.27 -9.43 -9.67
CA ARG A 100 4.62 -10.00 -9.83
C ARG A 100 5.28 -9.68 -11.17
N PRO A 101 4.63 -9.82 -12.34
CA PRO A 101 5.28 -9.54 -13.62
C PRO A 101 5.80 -8.10 -13.72
N LEU A 102 5.02 -7.14 -13.23
CA LEU A 102 5.39 -5.72 -13.25
C LEU A 102 6.52 -5.38 -12.29
N ILE A 103 6.56 -6.02 -11.11
CA ILE A 103 7.64 -5.82 -10.15
C ILE A 103 8.95 -6.39 -10.71
N LEU A 104 8.90 -7.60 -11.28
CA LEU A 104 10.09 -8.28 -11.79
C LEU A 104 10.64 -7.65 -13.08
N SER A 105 9.81 -6.93 -13.84
CA SER A 105 10.26 -6.20 -15.04
C SER A 105 10.90 -4.85 -14.74
N GLN A 106 10.79 -4.33 -13.51
CA GLN A 106 11.38 -3.05 -13.16
C GLN A 106 12.85 -3.20 -12.76
N GLU A 107 13.72 -2.51 -13.48
CA GLU A 107 15.14 -2.39 -13.12
C GLU A 107 15.30 -1.66 -11.77
N ASN A 108 16.20 -2.17 -10.92
CA ASN A 108 16.54 -1.58 -9.61
C ASN A 108 15.32 -1.36 -8.69
N SER A 109 14.37 -2.31 -8.71
CA SER A 109 13.21 -2.26 -7.81
C SER A 109 13.62 -2.26 -6.33
N SER A 110 12.93 -1.44 -5.54
CA SER A 110 13.02 -1.49 -4.07
C SER A 110 11.78 -2.15 -3.46
N LEU A 111 11.88 -2.57 -2.20
CA LEU A 111 10.75 -3.09 -1.44
C LEU A 111 9.57 -2.09 -1.42
N GLU A 112 9.85 -0.80 -1.27
CA GLU A 112 8.84 0.27 -1.24
C GLU A 112 8.12 0.40 -2.58
N VAL A 113 8.86 0.27 -3.69
CA VAL A 113 8.28 0.27 -5.04
C VAL A 113 7.36 -0.94 -5.21
N ALA A 114 7.81 -2.12 -4.80
CA ALA A 114 7.00 -3.34 -4.86
C ALA A 114 5.72 -3.20 -4.00
N ILE A 115 5.83 -2.67 -2.77
CA ILE A 115 4.66 -2.42 -1.90
C ILE A 115 3.68 -1.46 -2.57
N ARG A 116 4.17 -0.36 -3.17
CA ARG A 116 3.32 0.62 -3.86
C ARG A 116 2.54 -0.02 -5.02
N ILE A 117 3.22 -0.82 -5.85
CA ILE A 117 2.58 -1.55 -6.95
C ILE A 117 1.49 -2.48 -6.42
N VAL A 118 1.81 -3.29 -5.41
CA VAL A 118 0.87 -4.25 -4.83
C VAL A 118 -0.34 -3.55 -4.19
N LYS A 119 -0.15 -2.40 -3.53
CA LYS A 119 -1.25 -1.59 -2.99
C LYS A 119 -2.19 -1.10 -4.09
N GLN A 120 -1.64 -0.65 -5.22
CA GLN A 120 -2.46 -0.24 -6.36
C GLN A 120 -3.35 -1.39 -6.85
N PHE A 121 -2.83 -2.62 -6.89
CA PHE A 121 -3.64 -3.79 -7.26
C PHE A 121 -4.71 -4.12 -6.22
N GLU A 122 -4.43 -3.98 -4.92
CA GLU A 122 -5.45 -4.15 -3.87
C GLU A 122 -6.57 -3.12 -3.99
N GLU A 123 -6.23 -1.85 -4.24
CA GLU A 123 -7.19 -0.76 -4.46
C GLU A 123 -8.00 -0.97 -5.75
N ASN A 124 -7.35 -1.41 -6.82
CA ASN A 124 -8.00 -1.72 -8.09
C ASN A 124 -8.96 -2.90 -7.96
N ALA A 125 -8.58 -3.95 -7.22
CA ALA A 125 -9.45 -5.11 -6.97
C ALA A 125 -10.70 -4.74 -6.17
N GLN A 126 -10.59 -3.79 -5.23
CA GLN A 126 -11.74 -3.25 -4.50
C GLN A 126 -12.62 -2.37 -5.39
N THR A 127 -12.00 -1.59 -6.28
CA THR A 127 -12.71 -0.65 -7.16
C THR A 127 -13.38 -1.36 -8.32
N TYR A 128 -12.75 -2.41 -8.87
CA TYR A 128 -13.15 -3.15 -10.07
C TYR A 128 -13.06 -4.67 -9.82
N PRO A 129 -14.00 -5.24 -9.04
CA PRO A 129 -13.99 -6.67 -8.76
C PRO A 129 -14.16 -7.52 -10.03
N GLU A 130 -14.70 -6.95 -11.12
CA GLU A 130 -14.87 -7.65 -12.40
C GLU A 130 -13.53 -8.04 -13.04
N VAL A 131 -12.42 -7.37 -12.67
CA VAL A 131 -11.07 -7.59 -13.25
C VAL A 131 -10.33 -8.75 -12.59
N THR A 132 -10.73 -9.15 -11.37
CA THR A 132 -10.00 -10.20 -10.62
C THR A 132 -10.41 -11.62 -10.98
N VAL A 133 -11.58 -11.82 -11.60
CA VAL A 133 -12.10 -13.15 -11.96
C VAL A 133 -11.65 -13.53 -13.37
N GLY A 134 -10.37 -13.86 -13.50
CA GLY A 134 -9.77 -14.33 -14.74
C GLY A 134 -9.91 -15.84 -14.96
N ARG A 135 -11.13 -16.39 -14.91
CA ARG A 135 -11.44 -17.74 -15.42
C ARG A 135 -12.91 -17.76 -15.86
N ASP A 136 -13.13 -18.04 -17.14
CA ASP A 136 -14.40 -18.03 -17.87
C ASP A 136 -14.99 -16.66 -18.22
N GLN A 137 -14.61 -16.10 -19.37
CA GLN A 137 -15.52 -15.40 -20.29
C GLN A 137 -14.77 -14.87 -21.52
N ASP A 138 -14.69 -15.71 -22.55
CA ASP A 138 -14.18 -15.34 -23.88
C ASP A 138 -15.22 -14.59 -24.73
N ARG A 139 -16.39 -14.24 -24.17
CA ARG A 139 -17.48 -13.59 -24.91
C ARG A 139 -17.83 -12.16 -24.47
N ASN A 140 -17.17 -11.60 -23.45
CA ASN A 140 -17.58 -10.30 -22.88
C ASN A 140 -16.43 -9.39 -22.43
N ARG A 141 -15.21 -9.63 -22.91
CA ARG A 141 -14.04 -8.82 -22.51
C ARG A 141 -14.17 -7.35 -22.94
N GLU A 142 -14.72 -7.08 -24.11
CA GLU A 142 -14.90 -5.72 -24.62
C GLU A 142 -15.85 -4.91 -23.74
N ASP A 143 -17.02 -5.46 -23.40
CA ASP A 143 -17.99 -4.83 -22.48
C ASP A 143 -17.42 -4.57 -21.07
N VAL A 144 -16.60 -5.49 -20.56
CA VAL A 144 -15.95 -5.32 -19.24
C VAL A 144 -14.92 -4.19 -19.31
N ILE A 145 -14.10 -4.15 -20.36
CA ILE A 145 -13.12 -3.07 -20.57
C ILE A 145 -13.84 -1.73 -20.71
N GLU A 146 -14.91 -1.66 -21.50
CA GLU A 146 -15.69 -0.43 -21.68
C GLU A 146 -16.26 0.09 -20.36
N ARG A 147 -16.84 -0.79 -19.53
CA ARG A 147 -17.36 -0.40 -18.20
C ARG A 147 -16.26 0.11 -17.27
N ILE A 148 -15.08 -0.51 -17.29
CA ILE A 148 -13.92 -0.05 -16.49
C ILE A 148 -13.46 1.32 -16.96
N VAL A 149 -13.31 1.52 -18.27
CA VAL A 149 -12.89 2.80 -18.86
C VAL A 149 -13.89 3.89 -18.53
N GLN A 150 -15.19 3.64 -18.70
CA GLN A 150 -16.24 4.60 -18.37
C GLN A 150 -16.20 5.00 -16.89
N LYS A 151 -16.06 4.03 -15.98
CA LYS A 151 -16.01 4.27 -14.54
C LYS A 151 -14.73 5.02 -14.13
N ALA A 152 -13.59 4.75 -14.75
CA ALA A 152 -12.34 5.45 -14.50
C ALA A 152 -12.36 6.91 -15.02
N LEU A 153 -13.00 7.14 -16.17
CA LEU A 153 -13.04 8.46 -16.81
C LEU A 153 -14.17 9.35 -16.31
N ALA A 154 -15.27 8.81 -15.80
CA ALA A 154 -16.42 9.56 -15.27
C ALA A 154 -16.06 10.73 -14.33
N PRO A 155 -15.20 10.56 -13.31
CA PRO A 155 -14.82 11.69 -12.45
C PRO A 155 -14.01 12.78 -13.18
N ILE A 156 -13.23 12.42 -14.19
CA ILE A 156 -12.46 13.36 -15.02
C ILE A 156 -13.43 14.17 -15.90
N VAL A 157 -14.35 13.49 -16.59
CA VAL A 157 -15.38 14.13 -17.44
C VAL A 157 -16.22 15.13 -16.62
N LYS A 158 -16.65 14.73 -15.42
CA LYS A 158 -17.41 15.60 -14.51
C LYS A 158 -16.61 16.82 -14.05
N LYS A 159 -15.30 16.66 -13.84
CA LYS A 159 -14.41 17.78 -13.46
C LYS A 159 -14.21 18.75 -14.63
N LEU A 160 -14.10 18.24 -15.86
CA LEU A 160 -13.99 19.05 -17.07
C LEU A 160 -15.28 19.84 -17.34
N GLN A 161 -16.46 19.22 -17.23
CA GLN A 161 -17.76 19.90 -17.38
C GLN A 161 -17.90 21.10 -16.43
N ARG A 162 -17.51 20.94 -15.17
CA ARG A 162 -17.54 22.03 -14.16
C ARG A 162 -16.58 23.18 -14.47
N ILE A 163 -15.52 22.93 -15.23
CA ILE A 163 -14.57 23.97 -15.66
C ILE A 163 -15.20 24.74 -16.83
N THR A 164 -15.76 24.03 -17.81
CA THR A 164 -16.44 24.64 -18.97
C THR A 164 -17.64 25.50 -18.54
N GLU A 165 -18.45 25.06 -17.58
CA GLU A 165 -19.58 25.83 -17.03
C GLU A 165 -19.15 27.09 -16.24
N ARG A 166 -17.89 27.18 -15.77
CA ARG A 166 -17.37 28.37 -15.09
C ARG A 166 -16.93 29.46 -16.06
N ASP A 167 -16.43 29.07 -17.23
CA ASP A 167 -15.98 30.01 -18.26
C ASP A 167 -17.15 30.62 -19.06
N GLU A 168 -18.33 29.99 -19.04
CA GLU A 168 -19.54 30.52 -19.70
C GLU A 168 -20.32 31.56 -18.87
N ARG A 169 -19.88 31.92 -17.66
CA ARG A 169 -20.51 33.04 -16.92
C ARG A 169 -20.17 34.37 -17.62
N PRO A 170 -21.13 35.09 -18.22
CA PRO A 170 -20.84 36.37 -18.84
C PRO A 170 -20.53 37.37 -17.73
N THR A 171 -19.28 37.84 -17.64
CA THR A 171 -18.96 39.07 -16.93
C THR A 171 -19.54 40.25 -17.73
N HIS A 172 -20.84 40.48 -17.57
CA HIS A 172 -21.52 41.66 -18.10
C HIS A 172 -21.17 42.87 -17.22
N THR A 173 -19.92 43.34 -17.28
CA THR A 173 -19.57 44.68 -16.78
C THR A 173 -20.14 45.69 -17.76
N PHE A 174 -21.32 46.22 -17.45
CA PHE A 174 -21.86 47.41 -18.10
C PHE A 174 -20.92 48.60 -17.85
N TYR A 175 -20.00 48.86 -18.77
CA TYR A 175 -19.36 50.17 -18.85
C TYR A 175 -20.40 51.18 -19.34
N ARG A 176 -21.06 51.85 -18.39
CA ARG A 176 -21.91 53.01 -18.65
C ARG A 176 -21.01 54.18 -19.07
N ARG A 177 -20.89 54.44 -20.37
CA ARG A 177 -20.24 55.66 -20.89
C ARG A 177 -20.98 56.91 -20.39
N PRO A 178 -20.30 57.89 -19.77
CA PRO A 178 -20.89 59.18 -19.49
C PRO A 178 -21.10 59.96 -20.78
N ASN A 179 -22.33 60.41 -21.03
CA ASN A 179 -22.69 61.26 -22.15
C ASN A 179 -22.47 62.73 -21.74
N TYR A 180 -21.38 63.34 -22.21
CA TYR A 180 -21.17 64.78 -22.12
C TYR A 180 -21.54 65.40 -23.46
N ASN A 181 -22.79 65.81 -23.60
CA ASN A 181 -23.21 66.84 -24.56
C ASN A 181 -24.60 67.33 -24.17
N ASN A 182 -24.62 68.45 -23.46
CA ASN A 182 -25.50 69.60 -23.68
C ASN A 182 -25.33 70.55 -22.50
N ASP A 183 -24.70 71.71 -22.74
CA ASP A 183 -25.14 73.03 -22.24
C ASP A 183 -24.14 74.11 -22.68
N ILE A 184 -24.10 74.37 -23.99
CA ILE A 184 -23.67 75.66 -24.52
C ILE A 184 -24.92 76.32 -25.08
N ARG A 185 -25.59 77.12 -24.25
CA ARG A 185 -26.30 78.37 -24.59
C ARG A 185 -27.24 78.76 -23.46
N ARG A 186 -26.81 79.75 -22.66
CA ARG A 186 -27.61 80.93 -22.26
C ARG A 186 -26.79 81.74 -21.27
N GLN A 187 -26.24 82.86 -21.72
CA GLN A 187 -26.27 84.15 -21.02
C GLN A 187 -25.54 85.19 -21.89
N ASN A 188 -26.32 85.84 -22.75
CA ASN A 188 -26.09 87.21 -23.19
C ASN A 188 -27.35 87.97 -22.75
N ILE A 189 -27.26 88.76 -21.68
CA ILE A 189 -27.84 90.11 -21.52
C ILE A 189 -26.90 90.87 -20.59
#